data_AF-A0A8T4FRL8-F1
#
_entry.id   AF-A0A8T4FRL8-F1
#
_cell.length_a   1.000
_cell.length_b   1.000
_cell.length_c   1.000
_cell.angle_alpha   90.00
_cell.angle_beta   90.00
_cell.angle_gamma   90.00
#
_symmetry.space_group_name_H-M   'P 1'
#
loop_
_entity.id
_entity.type
_entity.pdbx_description
1 polymer ?
#
loop_
_entity_poly.entity_id
_entity_poly.type
_entity_poly.pdbx_seq_one_letter_code
_entity_poly.pdbx_strand_id
1 'polypeptide(L)'
;MKKICCVDDASYSEPVCEWLTSDGFVERNQALYIERKGDTVPAEEGIHKDPKASFRRLVSAGMLKDDPLIFLGWDTGFFGPGAGRFSVLLKVVSVTSKLDSDEISDEAFDYALYSLALNLDLGFAPCRKKTEKEYAELVDMYPDADRLTEELAQIGVSL
;
A
#
# COMPACT_ATOMS: atom_id res chain seq x y z
N MET A 1 -20.57 -1.19 18.57
CA MET A 1 -19.91 -0.30 17.58
C MET A 1 -20.23 -0.84 16.19
N LYS A 2 -21.22 -0.26 15.50
CA LYS A 2 -21.61 -0.72 14.16
C LYS A 2 -20.49 -0.38 13.19
N LYS A 3 -19.89 -1.40 12.55
CA LYS A 3 -18.97 -1.22 11.44
C LYS A 3 -19.74 -0.47 10.35
N ILE A 4 -19.16 0.61 9.83
CA ILE A 4 -19.61 1.26 8.59
C ILE A 4 -19.26 0.28 7.47
N CYS A 5 -20.07 -0.76 7.32
CA CYS A 5 -19.99 -1.71 6.23
C CYS A 5 -21.41 -1.96 5.76
N CYS A 6 -21.74 -1.37 4.61
CA CYS A 6 -22.68 -1.88 3.62
C CYS A 6 -23.93 -2.54 4.19
N VAL A 7 -24.77 -1.77 4.87
CA VAL A 7 -26.20 -2.07 5.01
C VAL A 7 -26.91 -0.76 4.73
N ASP A 8 -27.38 -0.61 3.49
CA ASP A 8 -28.28 0.39 2.91
C ASP A 8 -28.20 1.84 3.44
N ASP A 9 -27.88 2.79 2.55
CA ASP A 9 -28.03 4.26 2.74
C ASP A 9 -27.19 4.96 3.83
N ALA A 10 -25.91 4.58 3.96
CA ALA A 10 -24.92 5.43 4.63
C ALA A 10 -23.66 5.64 3.79
N SER A 11 -23.81 5.79 2.47
CA SER A 11 -22.72 6.32 1.65
C SER A 11 -22.51 7.79 2.04
N TYR A 12 -21.25 8.20 2.21
CA TYR A 12 -20.92 9.61 2.28
C TYR A 12 -21.55 10.35 1.08
N SER A 13 -21.96 11.59 1.29
CA SER A 13 -22.46 12.40 0.17
C SER A 13 -21.35 12.56 -0.87
N GLU A 14 -21.74 12.71 -2.13
CA GLU A 14 -20.79 12.90 -3.24
C GLU A 14 -19.77 14.03 -2.96
N PRO A 15 -20.15 15.21 -2.43
CA PRO A 15 -19.17 16.24 -2.07
C PRO A 15 -18.18 15.82 -0.98
N VAL A 16 -18.58 14.94 -0.06
CA VAL A 16 -17.68 14.41 0.98
C VAL A 16 -16.72 13.41 0.37
N CYS A 17 -17.20 12.51 -0.50
CA CYS A 17 -16.34 11.60 -1.24
C CYS A 17 -15.32 12.37 -2.10
N GLU A 18 -15.77 13.35 -2.88
CA GLU A 18 -14.92 14.21 -3.72
C GLU A 18 -13.84 14.90 -2.89
N TRP A 19 -14.22 15.48 -1.74
CA TRP A 19 -13.26 16.10 -0.84
C TRP A 19 -12.25 15.08 -0.29
N LEU A 20 -12.71 13.94 0.23
CA LEU A 20 -11.86 12.90 0.82
C LEU A 20 -10.86 12.31 -0.19
N THR A 21 -11.22 12.25 -1.46
CA THR A 21 -10.35 11.74 -2.54
C THR A 21 -9.57 12.85 -3.25
N SER A 22 -9.72 14.10 -2.83
CA SER A 22 -9.01 15.23 -3.44
C SER A 22 -7.55 15.31 -2.98
N ASP A 23 -6.69 15.84 -3.85
CA ASP A 23 -5.28 16.12 -3.51
C ASP A 23 -5.17 17.10 -2.33
N GLY A 24 -6.07 18.09 -2.26
CA GLY A 24 -6.12 19.05 -1.14
C GLY A 24 -6.44 18.42 0.22
N PHE A 25 -7.07 17.24 0.26
CA PHE A 25 -7.22 16.47 1.49
C PHE A 25 -5.90 15.83 1.90
N VAL A 26 -5.17 15.24 0.96
CA VAL A 26 -3.85 14.63 1.20
C VAL A 26 -2.86 15.67 1.71
N GLU A 27 -2.73 16.79 1.00
CA GLU A 27 -1.80 17.87 1.34
C GLU A 27 -1.99 18.42 2.77
N ARG A 28 -3.24 18.46 3.24
CA ARG A 28 -3.57 18.98 4.59
C ARG A 28 -3.36 17.96 5.70
N ASN A 29 -3.49 16.66 5.41
CA ASN A 29 -3.66 15.64 6.45
C ASN A 29 -2.54 14.59 6.48
N GLN A 30 -1.81 14.40 5.38
CA GLN A 30 -0.81 13.32 5.27
C GLN A 30 0.31 13.47 6.31
N ALA A 31 0.88 14.66 6.44
CA ALA A 31 1.95 14.92 7.40
C ALA A 31 1.52 14.63 8.85
N LEU A 32 0.33 15.12 9.24
CA LEU A 32 -0.24 14.87 10.57
C LEU A 32 -0.55 13.39 10.82
N TYR A 33 -0.98 12.67 9.79
CA TYR A 33 -1.20 11.23 9.90
C TYR A 33 0.11 10.47 10.18
N ILE A 34 1.17 10.79 9.42
CA ILE A 34 2.48 10.16 9.57
C ILE A 34 3.04 10.46 10.96
N GLU A 35 2.99 11.73 11.39
CA GLU A 35 3.43 12.17 12.71
C GLU A 35 2.71 11.41 13.84
N ARG A 36 1.38 11.31 13.76
CA ARG A 36 0.58 10.60 14.77
C ARG A 36 0.83 9.11 14.81
N LYS A 37 1.14 8.51 13.65
CA LYS A 37 1.42 7.08 13.58
C LYS A 37 2.72 6.75 14.30
N GLY A 38 3.71 7.66 14.29
CA GLY A 38 4.95 7.58 15.09
C GLY A 38 5.94 6.50 14.66
N ASP A 39 5.45 5.40 14.08
CA ASP A 39 6.21 4.23 13.66
C ASP A 39 6.46 4.18 12.14
N THR A 40 6.17 5.27 11.43
CA THR A 40 6.40 5.36 9.99
C THR A 40 7.51 6.35 9.72
N VAL A 41 8.65 5.82 9.30
CA VAL A 41 9.83 6.60 8.97
C VAL A 41 9.83 6.81 7.45
N PRO A 42 10.11 8.02 6.95
CA PRO A 42 10.28 8.25 5.51
C PRO A 42 11.21 7.22 4.90
N ALA A 43 10.93 6.79 3.65
CA ALA A 43 11.79 5.87 2.92
C ALA A 43 13.12 6.58 2.63
N GLU A 44 14.04 6.48 3.58
CA GLU A 44 15.47 6.37 3.31
C GLU A 44 15.74 4.95 2.79
N GLU A 45 16.84 4.79 2.08
CA GLU A 45 17.36 3.48 1.66
C GLU A 45 17.45 2.61 2.94
N GLY A 46 16.71 1.50 2.97
CA GLY A 46 16.93 0.48 3.99
C GLY A 46 18.35 -0.05 3.88
N ILE A 47 18.74 -0.98 4.75
CA ILE A 47 20.07 -1.58 4.68
C ILE A 47 20.25 -2.35 3.35
N HIS A 48 19.18 -2.97 2.87
CA HIS A 48 19.19 -3.84 1.70
C HIS A 48 18.22 -3.40 0.59
N LYS A 49 17.13 -2.70 0.92
CA LYS A 49 16.07 -2.37 -0.04
C LYS A 49 15.72 -0.88 -0.04
N ASP A 50 15.30 -0.36 -1.20
CA ASP A 50 14.79 1.01 -1.34
C ASP A 50 13.33 0.98 -1.86
N PRO A 51 12.34 1.31 -1.00
CA PRO A 51 10.94 1.43 -1.42
C PRO A 51 10.73 2.41 -2.59
N LYS A 52 11.50 3.51 -2.65
CA LYS A 52 11.39 4.50 -3.74
C LYS A 52 11.97 3.95 -5.04
N ALA A 53 13.11 3.24 -5.00
CA ALA A 53 13.65 2.60 -6.19
C ALA A 53 12.70 1.53 -6.74
N SER A 54 12.13 0.71 -5.86
CA SER A 54 11.13 -0.29 -6.20
C SER A 54 9.89 0.34 -6.86
N PHE A 55 9.32 1.39 -6.25
CA PHE A 55 8.17 2.10 -6.82
C PHE A 55 8.49 2.67 -8.22
N ARG A 56 9.67 3.27 -8.40
CA ARG A 56 10.10 3.76 -9.72
C ARG A 56 10.19 2.63 -10.75
N ARG A 57 10.68 1.44 -10.38
CA ARG A 57 10.70 0.26 -11.28
C ARG A 57 9.28 -0.13 -11.67
N LEU A 58 8.37 -0.25 -10.71
CA LEU A 58 6.97 -0.62 -10.93
C LEU A 58 6.23 0.39 -11.84
N VAL A 59 6.43 1.69 -11.62
CA VAL A 59 5.92 2.75 -12.49
C VAL A 59 6.52 2.64 -13.89
N SER A 60 7.83 2.44 -14.01
CA SER A 60 8.50 2.31 -15.32
C SER A 60 8.06 1.07 -16.10
N ALA A 61 7.65 0.02 -15.39
CA ALA A 61 7.08 -1.20 -15.96
C ALA A 61 5.59 -1.06 -16.34
N GLY A 62 4.96 0.08 -16.03
CA GLY A 62 3.53 0.31 -16.29
C GLY A 62 2.59 -0.44 -15.34
N MET A 63 3.11 -0.93 -14.20
CA MET A 63 2.33 -1.69 -13.21
C MET A 63 1.61 -0.79 -12.21
N LEU A 64 2.16 0.39 -11.93
CA LEU A 64 1.57 1.39 -11.03
C LEU A 64 1.50 2.75 -11.71
N LYS A 65 0.56 3.59 -11.28
CA LYS A 65 0.50 5.00 -11.70
C LYS A 65 1.52 5.83 -10.92
N ASP A 66 2.15 6.78 -11.61
CA ASP A 66 2.96 7.80 -10.97
C ASP A 66 2.05 8.83 -10.29
N ASP A 67 2.19 8.97 -8.98
CA ASP A 67 1.47 9.96 -8.19
C ASP A 67 2.45 10.62 -7.20
N PRO A 68 2.76 11.92 -7.40
CA PRO A 68 3.76 12.62 -6.60
C PRO A 68 3.34 12.86 -5.15
N LEU A 69 2.06 12.64 -4.82
CA LEU A 69 1.55 12.78 -3.45
C LEU A 69 1.68 11.48 -2.65
N ILE A 70 2.12 10.38 -3.26
CA ILE A 70 2.35 9.14 -2.53
C ILE A 70 3.55 9.29 -1.60
N PHE A 71 3.30 9.05 -0.32
CA PHE A 71 4.35 8.85 0.66
C PHE A 71 4.70 7.37 0.73
N LEU A 72 5.99 7.07 0.55
CA LEU A 72 6.57 5.75 0.78
C LEU A 72 7.49 5.79 2.00
N GLY A 73 7.37 4.80 2.87
CA GLY A 73 8.17 4.69 4.08
C GLY A 73 8.32 3.29 4.63
N TRP A 74 9.13 3.17 5.66
CA TRP A 74 9.27 1.97 6.47
C TRP A 74 8.34 2.03 7.68
N ASP A 75 7.73 0.91 8.03
CA ASP A 75 6.93 0.72 9.23
C ASP A 75 7.76 -0.06 10.27
N THR A 76 8.27 0.66 11.27
CA THR A 76 9.12 0.09 12.33
C THR A 76 8.30 -0.55 13.46
N GLY A 77 6.99 -0.28 13.51
CA GLY A 77 6.07 -0.76 14.54
C GLY A 77 5.09 -1.82 14.03
N PHE A 78 5.30 -2.38 12.85
CA PHE A 78 4.44 -3.42 12.28
C PHE A 78 4.93 -4.82 12.64
N PHE A 79 4.15 -5.51 13.47
CA PHE A 79 4.45 -6.89 13.92
C PHE A 79 3.56 -7.95 13.26
N GLY A 80 2.73 -7.56 12.30
CA GLY A 80 1.82 -8.50 11.62
C GLY A 80 2.52 -9.40 10.60
N PRO A 81 1.77 -10.33 10.00
CA PRO A 81 2.24 -11.13 8.87
C PRO A 81 2.19 -10.35 7.55
N GLY A 82 1.58 -9.17 7.46
CA GLY A 82 1.47 -8.41 6.21
C GLY A 82 2.81 -7.89 5.65
N ALA A 83 2.86 -7.58 4.35
CA ALA A 83 3.97 -6.84 3.74
C ALA A 83 4.09 -5.38 4.26
N GLY A 84 3.05 -4.86 4.89
CA GLY A 84 3.04 -3.51 5.40
C GLY A 84 1.64 -2.99 5.64
N ARG A 85 1.50 -1.67 5.58
CA ARG A 85 0.25 -0.94 5.74
C ARG A 85 0.11 0.09 4.63
N PHE A 86 -1.13 0.41 4.29
CA PHE A 86 -1.43 1.50 3.36
C PHE A 86 -2.60 2.34 3.88
N SER A 87 -2.68 3.57 3.39
CA SER A 87 -3.81 4.46 3.58
C SER A 87 -4.16 5.07 2.23
N VAL A 88 -5.29 4.66 1.67
CA VAL A 88 -5.76 5.14 0.36
C VAL A 88 -6.03 6.64 0.39
N LEU A 89 -6.79 7.11 1.38
CA LEU A 89 -7.18 8.52 1.50
C LEU A 89 -5.98 9.46 1.73
N LEU A 90 -4.90 8.95 2.31
CA LEU A 90 -3.72 9.77 2.61
C LEU A 90 -2.56 9.46 1.69
N LYS A 91 -2.74 8.56 0.70
CA LYS A 91 -1.72 8.11 -0.24
C LYS A 91 -0.41 7.70 0.47
N VAL A 92 -0.53 6.95 1.57
CA VAL A 92 0.62 6.48 2.35
C VAL A 92 0.78 4.98 2.15
N VAL A 93 1.99 4.52 1.82
CA VAL A 93 2.39 3.11 1.90
C VAL A 93 3.58 3.01 2.86
N SER A 94 3.47 2.10 3.82
CA SER A 94 4.50 1.81 4.81
C SER A 94 4.85 0.33 4.73
N VAL A 95 6.09 0.02 4.36
CA VAL A 95 6.57 -1.36 4.17
C VAL A 95 7.13 -1.90 5.48
N THR A 96 6.87 -3.16 5.82
CA THR A 96 7.43 -3.77 7.03
C THR A 96 8.96 -3.86 6.95
N SER A 97 9.65 -3.60 8.06
CA SER A 97 11.10 -3.76 8.16
C SER A 97 11.57 -5.22 7.95
N LYS A 98 10.69 -6.22 8.06
CA LYS A 98 11.02 -7.62 7.71
C LYS A 98 11.44 -7.80 6.25
N LEU A 99 11.00 -6.89 5.37
CA LEU A 99 11.37 -6.91 3.97
C LEU A 99 12.72 -6.25 3.71
N ASP A 100 13.36 -5.64 4.71
CA ASP A 100 14.72 -5.11 4.58
C ASP A 100 15.74 -6.22 4.88
N SER A 101 15.87 -7.18 3.96
CA SER A 101 16.74 -8.35 4.09
C SER A 101 17.49 -8.63 2.78
N ASP A 102 18.72 -9.13 2.86
CA ASP A 102 19.48 -9.65 1.73
C ASP A 102 19.01 -11.04 1.29
N GLU A 103 18.27 -11.75 2.15
CA GLU A 103 17.70 -13.06 1.85
C GLU A 103 16.52 -12.99 0.87
N ILE A 104 15.88 -11.82 0.74
CA ILE A 104 14.80 -11.62 -0.24
C ILE A 104 15.33 -11.05 -1.54
N SER A 105 14.78 -11.50 -2.66
CA SER A 105 15.03 -10.93 -3.97
C SER A 105 14.45 -9.52 -4.10
N ASP A 106 14.99 -8.73 -5.02
CA ASP A 106 14.40 -7.42 -5.37
C ASP A 106 13.01 -7.60 -6.01
N GLU A 107 12.79 -8.74 -6.69
CA GLU A 107 11.50 -9.08 -7.31
C GLU A 107 10.42 -9.33 -6.26
N ALA A 108 10.74 -10.07 -5.19
CA ALA A 108 9.80 -10.30 -4.09
C ALA A 108 9.49 -9.00 -3.33
N PHE A 109 10.49 -8.14 -3.16
CA PHE A 109 10.29 -6.81 -2.60
C PHE A 109 9.38 -5.95 -3.50
N ASP A 110 9.62 -5.94 -4.81
CA ASP A 110 8.80 -5.22 -5.79
C ASP A 110 7.36 -5.72 -5.80
N TYR A 111 7.15 -7.03 -5.74
CA TYR A 111 5.83 -7.64 -5.65
C TYR A 111 5.10 -7.28 -4.35
N ALA A 112 5.81 -7.31 -3.22
CA ALA A 112 5.26 -6.88 -1.94
C ALA A 112 4.86 -5.40 -1.94
N LEU A 113 5.69 -4.53 -2.53
CA LEU A 113 5.36 -3.11 -2.66
C LEU A 113 4.20 -2.88 -3.64
N TYR A 114 4.19 -3.60 -4.76
CA TYR A 114 3.12 -3.56 -5.76
C TYR A 114 1.77 -3.87 -5.12
N SER A 115 1.66 -4.97 -4.37
CA SER A 115 0.39 -5.35 -3.72
C SER A 115 -0.12 -4.30 -2.71
N LEU A 116 0.79 -3.64 -1.98
CA LEU A 116 0.41 -2.53 -1.09
C LEU A 116 -0.05 -1.30 -1.87
N ALA A 117 0.71 -0.89 -2.89
CA ALA A 117 0.46 0.31 -3.68
C ALA A 117 -0.75 0.17 -4.62
N LEU A 118 -1.06 -1.04 -5.07
CA LEU A 118 -2.22 -1.35 -5.91
C LEU A 118 -3.54 -0.89 -5.25
N ASN A 119 -3.62 -0.94 -3.92
CA ASN A 119 -4.77 -0.44 -3.19
C ASN A 119 -4.96 1.08 -3.34
N LEU A 120 -3.89 1.83 -3.59
CA LEU A 120 -3.99 3.26 -3.91
C LEU A 120 -4.59 3.47 -5.31
N ASP A 121 -4.16 2.66 -6.29
CA ASP A 121 -4.64 2.74 -7.67
C ASP A 121 -6.11 2.34 -7.82
N LEU A 122 -6.55 1.35 -7.04
CA LEU A 122 -7.97 0.96 -6.93
C LEU A 122 -8.83 2.04 -6.26
N GLY A 123 -8.21 2.97 -5.53
CA GLY A 123 -8.85 4.12 -4.94
C GLY A 123 -9.78 3.81 -3.79
N PHE A 124 -10.39 4.86 -3.24
CA PHE A 124 -11.30 4.73 -2.10
C PHE A 124 -12.63 4.14 -2.57
N ALA A 125 -12.89 2.90 -2.17
CA ALA A 125 -14.15 2.23 -2.43
C ALA A 125 -14.97 2.08 -1.13
N PRO A 126 -16.12 2.77 -1.01
CA PRO A 126 -17.06 2.55 0.09
C PRO A 126 -17.59 1.11 0.15
N CYS A 127 -17.60 0.43 -1.02
CA CYS A 127 -18.07 -0.94 -1.19
C CYS A 127 -16.90 -1.91 -1.45
N ARG A 128 -16.34 -2.46 -0.37
CA ARG A 128 -15.11 -3.28 -0.34
C ARG A 128 -15.11 -4.53 -1.24
N LYS A 129 -16.27 -5.19 -1.47
CA LYS A 129 -16.34 -6.47 -2.19
C LYS A 129 -15.93 -6.39 -3.67
N LYS A 130 -16.23 -5.28 -4.35
CA LYS A 130 -15.87 -5.11 -5.76
C LYS A 130 -14.34 -4.95 -5.89
N THR A 131 -13.76 -4.16 -5.00
CA THR A 131 -12.33 -3.88 -4.93
C THR A 131 -11.51 -5.13 -4.58
N GLU A 132 -12.03 -6.02 -3.73
CA GLU A 132 -11.33 -7.27 -3.38
C GLU A 132 -11.15 -8.22 -4.56
N LYS A 133 -12.15 -8.32 -5.44
CA LYS A 133 -12.05 -9.17 -6.65
C LYS A 133 -11.05 -8.59 -7.64
N GLU A 134 -11.15 -7.29 -7.92
CA GLU A 134 -10.26 -6.58 -8.83
C GLU A 134 -8.81 -6.60 -8.34
N TYR A 135 -8.61 -6.44 -7.03
CA TYR A 135 -7.31 -6.61 -6.38
C TYR A 135 -6.73 -8.01 -6.62
N ALA A 136 -7.51 -9.07 -6.35
CA ALA A 136 -7.03 -10.44 -6.51
C ALA A 136 -6.60 -10.73 -7.96
N GLU A 137 -7.38 -10.28 -8.95
CA GLU A 137 -7.05 -10.43 -10.37
C GLU A 137 -5.75 -9.68 -10.74
N LEU A 138 -5.56 -8.47 -10.23
CA LEU A 138 -4.37 -7.66 -10.52
C LEU A 138 -3.10 -8.14 -9.81
N VAL A 139 -3.22 -8.73 -8.62
CA VAL A 139 -2.10 -9.36 -7.91
C VAL A 139 -1.66 -10.63 -8.63
N ASP A 140 -2.60 -11.46 -9.08
CA ASP A 140 -2.33 -12.70 -9.83
C ASP A 140 -1.69 -12.45 -11.20
N MET A 141 -1.94 -11.27 -11.79
CA MET A 141 -1.30 -10.85 -13.04
C MET A 141 0.17 -10.45 -12.90
N TYR A 142 0.71 -10.33 -11.67
CA TYR A 142 2.11 -9.99 -11.48
C TYR A 142 3.01 -11.15 -11.95
N PRO A 143 4.11 -10.89 -12.70
CA PRO A 143 5.00 -11.95 -13.15
C PRO A 143 5.55 -12.79 -11.99
N ASP A 144 5.47 -14.11 -12.11
CA ASP A 144 5.91 -15.08 -11.08
C ASP A 144 5.22 -14.92 -9.70
N ALA A 145 3.98 -14.40 -9.65
CA ALA A 145 3.24 -14.15 -8.41
C ALA A 145 3.27 -15.32 -7.41
N ASP A 146 3.07 -16.57 -7.87
CA ASP A 146 3.10 -17.76 -7.03
C ASP A 146 4.47 -17.96 -6.34
N ARG A 147 5.56 -17.90 -7.12
CA ARG A 147 6.94 -18.07 -6.61
C ARG A 147 7.28 -16.96 -5.61
N LEU A 148 6.92 -15.72 -5.92
CA LEU A 148 7.22 -14.57 -5.07
C LEU A 148 6.38 -14.61 -3.78
N THR A 149 5.15 -15.10 -3.84
CA THR A 149 4.32 -15.34 -2.65
C THR A 149 4.95 -16.39 -1.74
N GLU A 150 5.49 -17.47 -2.30
CA GLU A 150 6.20 -18.50 -1.52
C GLU A 150 7.48 -17.94 -0.86
N GLU A 151 8.24 -17.11 -1.58
CA GLU A 151 9.44 -16.45 -1.05
C GLU A 151 9.11 -15.53 0.14
N LEU A 152 8.06 -14.71 0.03
CA LEU A 152 7.57 -13.87 1.11
C LEU A 152 7.08 -14.71 2.31
N ALA A 153 6.43 -15.84 2.05
CA ALA A 153 5.95 -16.72 3.11
C ALA A 153 7.08 -17.33 3.95
N GLN A 154 8.27 -17.57 3.36
CA GLN A 154 9.44 -18.09 4.07
C GLN A 154 9.93 -17.16 5.18
N ILE A 155 9.77 -15.84 5.01
CA ILE A 155 10.10 -14.83 6.03
C ILE A 155 8.89 -14.44 6.90
N GLY A 156 7.78 -15.17 6.78
CA GLY A 156 6.54 -14.91 7.52
C GLY A 156 5.80 -13.66 7.06
N VAL A 157 5.91 -13.31 5.78
CA VAL A 157 5.18 -12.24 5.11
C VAL A 157 4.08 -12.82 4.21
N SER A 158 2.88 -12.26 4.28
CA SER A 158 1.69 -12.58 3.48
C SER A 158 1.13 -11.32 2.83
N LEU A 159 0.51 -11.46 1.67
CA LEU A 159 -0.12 -10.37 0.91
C LEU A 159 -1.66 -10.36 1.04
#